data_AF-A0A359E7V5-F1
#
_entry.id   AF-A0A359E7V5-F1
#
_cell.length_a   1.000
_cell.length_b   1.000
_cell.length_c   1.000
_cell.angle_alpha   90.00
_cell.angle_beta   90.00
_cell.angle_gamma   90.00
#
_symmetry.space_group_name_H-M   'P 1'
#
loop_
_entity.id
_entity.type
_entity.pdbx_description
1 polymer ?
#
loop_
_entity_poly.entity_id
_entity_poly.type
_entity_poly.pdbx_seq_one_letter_code
_entity_poly.pdbx_strand_id
1 'polypeptide(L)'
;SKTALKKLDNLVEPLKDLVPVMIFPEGTRTMDGQLKPFKNGPFLLSLEYGFKLQPMVIDGSFEAMPSGSSNLNPKADFKLKVL
;
A
#
# COMPACT_ATOMS: atom_id res chain seq x y z
N SER A 1 10.02 8.46 10.40
CA SER A 1 9.85 9.75 11.09
C SER A 1 8.67 9.64 12.06
N LYS A 2 8.80 10.18 13.28
CA LYS A 2 7.73 10.18 14.30
C LYS A 2 6.40 10.73 13.76
N THR A 3 6.44 11.65 12.80
CA THR A 3 5.24 12.24 12.17
C THR A 3 4.44 11.25 11.31
N ALA A 4 5.11 10.31 10.64
CA ALA A 4 4.43 9.34 9.77
C ALA A 4 3.67 8.28 10.59
N LEU A 5 4.24 7.87 11.74
CA LEU A 5 3.57 6.99 12.69
C LEU A 5 2.36 7.69 13.32
N LYS A 6 2.51 8.96 13.72
CA LYS A 6 1.40 9.75 14.26
C LYS A 6 0.23 9.92 13.28
N LYS A 7 0.49 9.91 11.96
CA LYS A 7 -0.57 9.91 10.93
C LYS A 7 -1.24 8.56 10.76
N LEU A 8 -0.49 7.47 10.98
CA LEU A 8 -0.99 6.11 10.94
C LEU A 8 -1.94 5.83 12.12
N ASP A 9 -1.74 6.46 13.28
CA ASP A 9 -2.66 6.35 14.43
C ASP A 9 -4.10 6.79 14.09
N ASN A 10 -4.28 7.72 13.13
CA ASN A 10 -5.60 8.14 12.67
C ASN A 10 -6.39 7.02 11.96
N LEU A 11 -5.74 5.89 11.64
CA LEU A 11 -6.39 4.73 11.04
C LEU A 11 -7.04 3.81 12.09
N VAL A 12 -6.69 3.97 13.37
CA VAL A 12 -7.15 3.08 14.44
C VAL A 12 -8.67 3.17 14.64
N GLU A 13 -9.23 4.39 14.70
CA GLU A 13 -10.67 4.57 14.90
C GLU A 13 -11.50 4.00 13.74
N PRO A 14 -11.21 4.30 12.45
CA PRO A 14 -11.88 3.63 11.33
C PRO A 14 -11.80 2.10 11.38
N LEU A 15 -10.63 1.55 11.73
CA LEU A 15 -10.44 0.09 11.81
C LEU A 15 -11.27 -0.53 12.95
N LYS A 16 -11.44 0.16 14.08
CA LYS A 16 -12.34 -0.26 15.16
C LYS A 16 -13.80 -0.23 14.74
N ASP A 17 -14.18 0.73 13.89
CA ASP A 17 -15.52 0.86 13.30
C ASP A 17 -15.73 -0.10 12.10
N LEU A 18 -14.82 -1.07 11.91
CA LEU A 18 -14.86 -2.07 10.83
C LEU A 18 -14.78 -1.46 9.43
N VAL A 19 -14.25 -0.25 9.29
CA VAL A 19 -13.95 0.37 8.01
C VAL A 19 -12.59 -0.16 7.52
N PRO A 20 -12.54 -0.90 6.41
CA PRO A 20 -11.28 -1.43 5.90
C PRO A 20 -10.39 -0.29 5.38
N VAL A 21 -9.10 -0.40 5.66
CA VAL A 21 -8.09 0.56 5.20
C VAL A 21 -7.07 -0.14 4.32
N MET A 22 -6.70 0.51 3.21
CA MET A 22 -5.64 0.04 2.30
C MET A 22 -4.39 0.91 2.46
N ILE A 23 -3.22 0.25 2.54
CA ILE A 23 -1.93 0.93 2.68
C ILE A 23 -0.94 0.34 1.68
N PHE A 24 -0.21 1.21 0.98
CA PHE A 24 0.97 0.85 0.22
C PHE A 24 2.20 0.96 1.13
N PRO A 25 2.83 -0.15 1.54
CA PRO A 25 3.88 -0.13 2.56
C PRO A 25 5.17 0.56 2.10
N GLU A 26 5.44 0.65 0.80
CA GLU A 26 6.56 1.46 0.26
C GLU A 26 6.29 2.98 0.39
N GLY A 27 5.02 3.38 0.37
CA GLY A 27 4.53 4.75 0.52
C GLY A 27 4.76 5.67 -0.69
N THR A 28 5.33 5.18 -1.79
CA THR A 28 5.45 5.88 -3.08
C THR A 28 5.42 4.87 -4.22
N ARG A 29 4.92 5.26 -5.40
CA ARG A 29 5.05 4.44 -6.60
C ARG A 29 6.53 4.17 -6.93
N THR A 30 6.78 3.03 -7.56
CA THR A 30 8.11 2.71 -8.08
C THR A 30 8.45 3.58 -9.31
N MET A 31 9.75 3.78 -9.56
CA MET A 31 10.27 4.48 -10.74
C MET A 31 10.86 3.52 -11.78
N ASP A 32 11.11 2.26 -11.39
CA ASP A 32 11.81 1.24 -12.17
C ASP A 32 11.05 -0.09 -12.26
N GLY A 33 9.81 -0.13 -11.76
CA GLY A 33 8.99 -1.34 -11.72
C GLY A 33 9.30 -2.28 -10.55
N GLN A 34 10.37 -2.03 -9.77
CA GLN A 34 10.76 -2.89 -8.66
C GLN A 34 10.08 -2.51 -7.35
N LEU A 35 9.78 -3.51 -6.53
CA LEU A 35 9.29 -3.29 -5.17
C LEU A 35 10.38 -2.62 -4.33
N LYS A 36 9.99 -1.57 -3.60
CA LYS A 36 10.86 -0.90 -2.64
C LYS A 36 10.70 -1.53 -1.25
N PRO A 37 11.65 -1.30 -0.33
CA PRO A 37 11.52 -1.77 1.04
C PRO A 37 10.24 -1.28 1.71
N PHE A 38 9.59 -2.17 2.44
CA PHE A 38 8.36 -1.87 3.17
C PHE A 38 8.68 -1.05 4.43
N LYS A 39 7.82 -0.07 4.71
CA LYS A 39 7.83 0.63 5.99
C LYS A 39 7.10 -0.22 7.02
N ASN A 40 7.66 -0.32 8.23
CA ASN A 40 7.11 -1.18 9.29
C ASN A 40 5.88 -0.62 10.00
N GLY A 41 5.49 0.64 9.76
CA GLY A 41 4.42 1.33 10.51
C GLY A 41 3.09 0.57 10.56
N PRO A 42 2.53 0.13 9.41
CA PRO A 42 1.29 -0.65 9.39
C PRO A 42 1.38 -1.98 10.13
N PHE A 43 2.54 -2.64 10.07
CA PHE A 43 2.78 -3.91 10.77
C PHE A 43 2.85 -3.71 12.29
N LEU A 44 3.48 -2.63 12.74
CA LEU A 44 3.52 -2.27 14.16
C LEU A 44 2.12 -1.97 14.70
N LEU A 45 1.30 -1.20 13.98
CA LEU A 45 -0.10 -0.97 14.36
C LEU A 45 -0.92 -2.26 14.44
N SER A 46 -0.73 -3.17 13.48
CA SER A 46 -1.39 -4.47 13.49
C SER A 46 -1.00 -5.30 14.73
N LEU A 47 0.28 -5.29 15.11
CA LEU A 47 0.75 -5.97 16.32
C LEU A 47 0.21 -5.31 17.61
N GLU A 48 0.18 -3.98 17.65
CA GLU A 48 -0.25 -3.21 18.84
C GLU A 48 -1.75 -3.34 19.10
N TYR A 49 -2.58 -3.24 18.06
CA TYR A 49 -4.04 -3.22 18.18
C TYR A 49 -4.72 -4.54 17.78
N GLY A 50 -3.96 -5.54 17.31
CA GLY A 50 -4.48 -6.85 16.93
C GLY A 50 -5.28 -6.87 15.62
N PHE A 51 -5.10 -5.87 14.75
CA PHE A 51 -5.78 -5.83 13.46
C PHE A 51 -5.23 -6.89 12.50
N LYS A 52 -6.12 -7.50 11.71
CA LYS A 52 -5.74 -8.46 10.66
C LYS A 52 -5.24 -7.72 9.42
N LEU A 53 -4.11 -8.19 8.87
CA LEU A 53 -3.59 -7.73 7.60
C LEU A 53 -3.97 -8.73 6.51
N GLN A 54 -4.52 -8.24 5.39
CA GLN A 54 -4.74 -9.03 4.18
C GLN A 54 -3.71 -8.60 3.13
N PRO A 55 -2.67 -9.41 2.86
CA PRO A 55 -1.69 -9.06 1.85
C PRO A 55 -2.29 -9.17 0.44
N MET A 56 -1.92 -8.22 -0.41
CA MET A 56 -2.32 -8.18 -1.81
C MET A 56 -1.12 -7.77 -2.68
N VAL A 57 -1.04 -8.31 -3.89
CA VAL A 57 0.01 -8.00 -4.87
C VAL A 57 -0.64 -7.40 -6.11
N ILE A 58 -0.11 -6.28 -6.56
CA ILE A 58 -0.46 -5.63 -7.82
C ILE A 58 0.74 -5.75 -8.76
N ASP A 59 0.52 -6.38 -9.91
CA ASP A 59 1.52 -6.57 -10.96
C ASP A 59 1.00 -5.97 -12.28
N GLY A 60 1.90 -5.42 -13.09
CA GLY A 60 1.56 -4.75 -14.35
C GLY A 60 1.16 -3.27 -14.24
N SER A 61 1.07 -2.72 -13.03
CA SER A 61 0.64 -1.32 -12.83
C SER A 61 1.67 -0.30 -13.33
N PHE A 62 2.97 -0.65 -13.28
CA PHE A 62 4.05 0.20 -13.77
C PHE A 62 4.03 0.27 -15.30
N GLU A 63 3.82 -0.87 -15.96
CA GLU A 63 3.70 -1.02 -17.41
C GLU A 63 2.44 -0.34 -17.95
N ALA A 64 1.35 -0.36 -17.16
CA ALA A 64 0.13 0.35 -17.47
C ALA A 64 0.32 1.86 -17.39
N MET A 65 0.90 2.37 -16.30
CA MET A 65 1.13 3.81 -16.13
C MET A 65 2.29 4.10 -15.16
N PRO A 66 3.50 4.37 -15.68
CA PRO A 66 4.67 4.69 -14.86
C PRO A 66 4.47 5.95 -14.00
N SER A 67 5.21 6.05 -12.89
CA SER A 67 5.19 7.23 -12.04
C SER A 67 5.63 8.48 -12.83
N GLY A 68 4.82 9.55 -12.77
CA GLY A 68 5.05 10.78 -13.53
C GLY A 68 4.58 10.76 -14.99
N SER A 69 4.10 9.61 -15.49
CA SER A 69 3.48 9.53 -16.81
C SER A 69 2.03 10.03 -16.79
N SER A 70 1.62 10.71 -17.86
CA SER A 70 0.21 10.99 -18.18
C SER A 70 -0.34 10.02 -19.25
N ASN A 71 0.51 9.18 -19.82
CA ASN A 71 0.14 8.22 -20.85
C ASN A 71 -0.15 6.86 -20.22
N LEU A 72 -1.41 6.43 -20.37
CA LEU A 72 -1.88 5.10 -19.98
C LEU A 72 -1.67 4.13 -21.16
N ASN A 73 -1.10 2.96 -20.88
CA ASN A 73 -1.06 1.85 -21.82
C ASN A 73 -2.22 0.88 -21.52
N PRO A 74 -3.31 0.92 -22.31
CA PRO A 74 -4.48 0.07 -22.07
C PRO A 74 -4.24 -1.41 -22.41
N LYS A 75 -3.11 -1.75 -23.04
CA LYS A 75 -2.76 -3.13 -23.40
C LYS A 75 -1.90 -3.82 -22.35
N ALA A 76 -1.52 -3.14 -21.27
CA ALA A 76 -0.73 -3.73 -20.21
C ALA A 76 -1.55 -4.79 -19.45
N ASP A 77 -0.93 -5.94 -19.19
CA ASP A 77 -1.52 -6.98 -18.36
C ASP A 77 -1.52 -6.53 -16.90
N PHE A 78 -2.69 -6.24 -16.33
CA PHE A 78 -2.83 -5.87 -14.92
C PHE A 78 -3.33 -7.07 -14.10
N LYS A 79 -2.58 -7.47 -13.08
CA LYS A 79 -2.93 -8.62 -12.22
C LYS A 79 -3.01 -8.20 -10.77
N LEU A 80 -4.08 -8.63 -10.11
CA LEU A 80 -4.28 -8.51 -8.67
C LEU A 80 -4.30 -9.91 -8.06
N LYS A 81 -3.47 -10.14 -7.05
CA LYS A 81 -3.45 -11.39 -6.30
C LYS A 81 -3.69 -11.11 -4.82
N VAL A 82 -4.67 -11.79 -4.24
CA VAL A 82 -4.89 -11.85 -2.79
C VAL A 82 -4.10 -13.04 -2.26
N LEU A 83 -3.32 -12.85 -1.19
CA LEU A 83 -2.48 -13.90 -0.60
C LEU A 83 -3.14 -14.59 0.59
#